data_AF-A0A1J1LCT3-F1
#
_entry.id   AF-A0A1J1LCT3-F1
#
_cell.length_a   1.000
_cell.length_b   1.000
_cell.length_c   1.000
_cell.angle_alpha   90.00
_cell.angle_beta   90.00
_cell.angle_gamma   90.00
#
_symmetry.space_group_name_H-M   'P 1'
#
loop_
_entity.id
_entity.type
_entity.pdbx_description
1 polymer ?
#
loop_
_entity_poly.entity_id
_entity_poly.type
_entity_poly.pdbx_seq_one_letter_code
_entity_poly.pdbx_strand_id
1 'polypeptide(L)'
;MFEVNPNPTSANAITSLAETNAFLAEQVMPKVYQQLQLFASDPTFVEQLKLPFGDTWDIQKAQTLATEWLTGNFSTLAPIKIVASADINGSSGGFAEATNQIYLAKDILTGSNVNQAVSVVLEEIGHSIDPRLNSSDSLGDEGEIFSNIVQGKVLSPEQIQTLKTDDDAAVVILDGENVVLEMNLQSDWNVWRYDDWRNKESDFWYQPNGNTIQKGNRPDGKDGIYINWGLGSPFDDSNISDGNNSDYFAVQGAAYADFEAGKTYKFTVNADNGIIVTARPKDQKLTLNGVITPYDTVQNKYLWQQYDDNNPQAKEYNFTPDQTGTYRVDFWSYDVTGNASVDISWEPTIPDSATTISNSATVTKGSESYPIDISENLQMPSIATFGISSTPVPASPKVTDS
;
A
#
# COMPACT_ATOMS: atom_id res chain seq x y z
N MET A 1 -10.96 24.50 19.81
CA MET A 1 -10.64 24.18 18.41
C MET A 1 -9.32 24.86 18.12
N PHE A 2 -8.24 24.09 18.03
CA PHE A 2 -6.98 24.59 17.50
C PHE A 2 -7.08 24.47 15.98
N GLU A 3 -6.94 25.58 15.27
CA GLU A 3 -6.91 25.57 13.80
C GLU A 3 -5.65 24.85 13.34
N VAL A 4 -5.82 23.83 12.49
CA VAL A 4 -4.73 23.11 11.82
C VAL A 4 -3.97 24.13 10.96
N ASN A 5 -2.64 24.20 11.09
CA ASN A 5 -1.85 25.12 10.28
C ASN A 5 -1.83 24.58 8.84
N PRO A 6 -2.41 25.28 7.84
CA PRO A 6 -2.44 24.80 6.47
C PRO A 6 -1.07 24.85 5.77
N ASN A 7 -0.08 25.53 6.34
CA ASN A 7 1.28 25.67 5.79
C ASN A 7 2.34 25.65 6.92
N PRO A 8 2.65 24.49 7.52
CA PRO A 8 3.74 24.38 8.47
C PRO A 8 5.09 24.51 7.75
N THR A 9 5.91 25.48 8.16
CA THR A 9 7.24 25.74 7.60
C THR A 9 8.23 24.70 8.12
N SER A 10 8.61 23.72 7.28
CA SER A 10 9.69 22.78 7.59
C SER A 10 11.04 23.42 7.32
N ALA A 11 11.68 23.98 8.34
CA ALA A 11 12.96 24.67 8.14
C ALA A 11 14.14 23.72 7.88
N ASN A 12 14.07 22.39 8.15
CA ASN A 12 15.25 21.53 8.11
C ASN A 12 15.04 20.04 7.72
N ALA A 13 13.84 19.56 7.40
CA ALA A 13 13.60 18.12 7.15
C ALA A 13 13.92 17.67 5.71
N ILE A 14 14.19 18.61 4.80
CA ILE A 14 14.39 18.35 3.38
C ILE A 14 15.85 18.67 3.05
N THR A 15 16.66 17.65 2.74
CA THR A 15 18.03 17.88 2.23
C THR A 15 17.96 18.52 0.83
N SER A 16 19.05 19.16 0.38
CA SER A 16 19.06 19.96 -0.86
C SER A 16 18.71 19.21 -2.14
N LEU A 17 18.70 17.87 -2.16
CA LEU A 17 18.18 17.07 -3.28
C LEU A 17 16.67 16.88 -3.23
N ALA A 18 16.07 16.74 -2.04
CA ALA A 18 14.62 16.62 -1.88
C ALA A 18 13.90 17.97 -2.13
N GLU A 19 14.60 19.10 -1.97
CA GLU A 19 14.11 20.44 -2.40
C GLU A 19 13.90 20.54 -3.92
N THR A 20 14.55 19.68 -4.72
CA THR A 20 14.43 19.72 -6.19
C THR A 20 13.30 18.85 -6.73
N ASN A 21 12.69 17.98 -5.91
CA ASN A 21 11.54 17.19 -6.32
C ASN A 21 10.24 17.91 -5.94
N ALA A 22 9.67 18.63 -6.91
CA ALA A 22 8.42 19.38 -6.73
C ALA A 22 7.24 18.48 -6.28
N PHE A 23 7.18 17.23 -6.70
CA PHE A 23 6.13 16.30 -6.27
C PHE A 23 6.22 15.99 -4.77
N LEU A 24 7.42 15.65 -4.28
CA LEU A 24 7.67 15.41 -2.86
C LEU A 24 7.38 16.66 -2.03
N ALA A 25 7.94 17.81 -2.44
CA ALA A 25 7.85 19.05 -1.67
C ALA A 25 6.44 19.68 -1.68
N GLU A 26 5.73 19.66 -2.82
CA GLU A 26 4.48 20.39 -3.00
C GLU A 26 3.22 19.51 -2.82
N GLN A 27 3.34 18.19 -2.97
CA GLN A 27 2.18 17.28 -2.91
C GLN A 27 2.24 16.28 -1.75
N VAL A 28 3.41 15.68 -1.50
CA VAL A 28 3.55 14.61 -0.50
C VAL A 28 3.77 15.17 0.91
N MET A 29 4.84 15.94 1.12
CA MET A 29 5.20 16.44 2.46
C MET A 29 4.12 17.31 3.13
N PRO A 30 3.39 18.19 2.42
CA PRO A 30 2.28 18.93 3.05
C PRO A 30 1.20 18.01 3.61
N LYS A 31 0.89 16.89 2.93
CA LYS A 31 -0.07 15.89 3.42
C LYS A 31 0.48 15.09 4.59
N VAL A 32 1.76 14.71 4.55
CA VAL A 32 2.45 14.05 5.68
C VAL A 32 2.36 14.94 6.93
N TYR A 33 2.74 16.21 6.82
CA TYR A 33 2.66 17.17 7.93
C TYR A 33 1.24 17.36 8.45
N GLN A 34 0.25 17.45 7.55
CA GLN A 34 -1.15 17.55 7.94
C GLN A 34 -1.59 16.31 8.73
N GLN A 35 -1.25 15.10 8.28
CA GLN A 35 -1.65 13.87 8.95
C GLN A 35 -0.96 13.72 10.31
N LEU A 36 0.33 14.04 10.42
CA LEU A 36 1.04 14.06 11.71
C LEU A 36 0.46 15.09 12.68
N GLN A 37 0.10 16.28 12.19
CA GLN A 37 -0.53 17.31 13.03
C GLN A 37 -1.92 16.91 13.51
N LEU A 38 -2.73 16.27 12.64
CA LEU A 38 -4.03 15.74 12.99
C LEU A 38 -3.90 14.62 14.04
N PHE A 39 -2.98 13.68 13.82
CA PHE A 39 -2.69 12.60 14.76
C PHE A 39 -2.25 13.15 16.13
N ALA A 40 -1.35 14.15 16.15
CA ALA A 40 -0.91 14.82 17.38
C ALA A 40 -2.01 15.61 18.10
N SER A 41 -3.08 16.00 17.40
CA SER A 41 -4.22 16.70 17.98
C SER A 41 -5.23 15.76 18.69
N ASP A 42 -5.12 14.45 18.45
CA ASP A 42 -5.98 13.46 19.09
C ASP A 42 -5.63 13.34 20.59
N PRO A 43 -6.61 13.50 21.51
CA PRO A 43 -6.40 13.31 22.94
C PRO A 43 -5.86 11.93 23.33
N THR A 44 -6.01 10.94 22.45
CA THR A 44 -5.54 9.56 22.61
C THR A 44 -4.21 9.28 21.92
N PHE A 45 -3.51 10.28 21.37
CA PHE A 45 -2.20 10.16 20.71
C PHE A 45 -1.22 9.21 21.44
N VAL A 46 -1.01 9.46 22.74
CA VAL A 46 -0.09 8.68 23.59
C VAL A 46 -0.56 7.22 23.70
N GLU A 47 -1.87 6.97 23.75
CA GLU A 47 -2.41 5.60 23.80
C GLU A 47 -2.28 4.89 22.46
N GLN A 48 -2.51 5.60 21.35
CA GLN A 48 -2.40 5.05 20.01
C GLN A 48 -0.96 4.62 19.66
N LEU A 49 0.05 5.35 20.16
CA LEU A 49 1.47 4.99 19.98
C LEU A 49 1.87 3.65 20.61
N LYS A 50 1.06 3.08 21.51
CA LYS A 50 1.35 1.77 22.07
C LYS A 50 1.21 0.63 21.09
N LEU A 51 0.39 0.82 20.05
CA LEU A 51 0.16 -0.21 19.07
C LEU A 51 1.44 -0.54 18.26
N PRO A 52 2.13 0.44 17.65
CA PRO A 52 3.42 0.22 17.00
C PRO A 52 4.56 0.02 18.00
N PHE A 53 4.68 0.88 19.01
CA PHE A 53 5.92 1.00 19.80
C PHE A 53 5.92 0.26 21.15
N GLY A 54 4.86 -0.47 21.48
CA GLY A 54 4.73 -1.20 22.75
C GLY A 54 4.39 -0.31 23.94
N ASP A 55 4.76 -0.71 25.16
CA ASP A 55 4.37 -0.02 26.41
C ASP A 55 5.57 0.54 27.21
N THR A 56 6.80 0.29 26.75
CA THR A 56 8.03 0.53 27.52
C THR A 56 8.80 1.80 27.11
N TRP A 57 8.23 2.63 26.25
CA TRP A 57 8.84 3.87 25.76
C TRP A 57 8.73 5.06 26.74
N ASP A 58 9.54 6.08 26.47
CA ASP A 58 9.56 7.33 27.22
C ASP A 58 8.34 8.21 26.90
N ILE A 59 7.37 8.21 27.82
CA ILE A 59 6.13 8.99 27.69
C ILE A 59 6.39 10.49 27.54
N GLN A 60 7.43 11.02 28.18
CA GLN A 60 7.74 12.45 28.08
C GLN A 60 8.20 12.81 26.68
N LYS A 61 9.02 11.97 26.04
CA LYS A 61 9.44 12.19 24.64
C LYS A 61 8.27 12.14 23.67
N ALA A 62 7.31 11.24 23.86
CA ALA A 62 6.09 11.20 23.05
C ALA A 62 5.24 12.47 23.22
N GLN A 63 5.12 13.00 24.45
CA GLN A 63 4.42 14.26 24.70
C GLN A 63 5.13 15.47 24.06
N THR A 64 6.46 15.47 24.07
CA THR A 64 7.25 16.47 23.33
C THR A 64 7.00 16.38 21.83
N LEU A 65 7.03 15.16 21.27
CA LEU A 65 6.75 14.92 19.85
C LEU A 65 5.35 15.43 19.45
N ALA A 66 4.33 15.12 20.25
CA ALA A 66 2.97 15.62 20.04
C ALA A 66 2.93 17.16 20.02
N THR A 67 3.63 17.81 20.96
CA THR A 67 3.68 19.28 21.04
C THR A 67 4.37 19.89 19.82
N GLU A 68 5.47 19.29 19.38
CA GLU A 68 6.19 19.70 18.17
C GLU A 68 5.28 19.62 16.94
N TRP A 69 4.67 18.46 16.68
CA TRP A 69 3.78 18.28 15.53
C TRP A 69 2.53 19.16 15.60
N LEU A 70 1.93 19.31 16.77
CA LEU A 70 0.74 20.16 16.96
C LEU A 70 1.04 21.63 16.63
N THR A 71 2.25 22.10 16.93
CA THR A 71 2.70 23.47 16.62
C THR A 71 3.26 23.62 15.21
N GLY A 72 3.26 22.56 14.42
CA GLY A 72 3.82 22.54 13.06
C GLY A 72 5.34 22.53 13.02
N ASN A 73 6.00 22.17 14.13
CA ASN A 73 7.44 21.98 14.18
C ASN A 73 7.79 20.54 13.78
N PHE A 74 8.28 20.37 12.55
CA PHE A 74 8.74 19.09 12.01
C PHE A 74 10.27 19.03 11.85
N SER A 75 11.00 19.94 12.50
CA SER A 75 12.46 20.04 12.37
C SER A 75 13.21 18.83 12.93
N THR A 76 12.54 18.02 13.75
CA THR A 76 13.09 16.81 14.32
C THR A 76 12.94 15.59 13.41
N LEU A 77 12.12 15.63 12.35
CA LEU A 77 11.97 14.48 11.44
C LEU A 77 13.32 14.11 10.80
N ALA A 78 13.51 12.81 10.57
CA ALA A 78 14.70 12.34 9.89
C ALA A 78 14.78 12.95 8.47
N PRO A 79 15.97 13.41 8.03
CA PRO A 79 16.16 13.89 6.66
C PRO A 79 15.81 12.81 5.64
N ILE A 80 15.39 13.24 4.45
CA ILE A 80 15.08 12.37 3.30
C ILE A 80 16.17 12.48 2.24
N LYS A 81 16.61 11.34 1.70
CA LYS A 81 17.51 11.18 0.55
C LYS A 81 16.81 10.35 -0.51
N ILE A 82 16.78 10.83 -1.75
CA ILE A 82 16.18 10.10 -2.88
C ILE A 82 17.24 9.21 -3.51
N VAL A 83 16.91 7.94 -3.74
CA VAL A 83 17.79 6.90 -4.32
C VAL A 83 17.08 6.11 -5.42
N ALA A 84 17.81 5.29 -6.18
CA ALA A 84 17.15 4.31 -7.06
C ALA A 84 16.57 3.18 -6.19
N SER A 85 15.40 2.65 -6.57
CA SER A 85 14.80 1.49 -5.89
C SER A 85 15.78 0.31 -5.82
N ALA A 86 16.54 0.06 -6.89
CA ALA A 86 17.58 -0.96 -6.93
C ALA A 86 18.70 -0.79 -5.86
N ASP A 87 18.97 0.44 -5.41
CA ASP A 87 19.98 0.70 -4.37
C ASP A 87 19.49 0.31 -2.97
N ILE A 88 18.17 0.13 -2.81
CA ILE A 88 17.50 -0.28 -1.56
C ILE A 88 16.72 -1.59 -1.76
N ASN A 89 17.31 -2.54 -2.49
CA ASN A 89 16.75 -3.88 -2.75
C ASN A 89 15.32 -3.88 -3.35
N GLY A 90 14.94 -2.84 -4.10
CA GLY A 90 13.61 -2.71 -4.68
C GLY A 90 12.54 -2.19 -3.72
N SER A 91 12.91 -1.77 -2.51
CA SER A 91 12.00 -1.12 -1.57
C SER A 91 11.53 0.26 -2.08
N SER A 92 10.37 0.74 -1.60
CA SER A 92 9.92 2.13 -1.83
C SER A 92 10.55 3.12 -0.86
N GLY A 93 10.97 2.65 0.30
CA GLY A 93 11.55 3.44 1.38
C GLY A 93 12.47 2.60 2.25
N GLY A 94 13.33 3.28 3.01
CA GLY A 94 13.94 2.63 4.15
C GLY A 94 14.59 3.62 5.10
N PHE A 95 14.59 3.30 6.38
CA PHE A 95 15.16 4.12 7.44
C PHE A 95 16.44 3.50 7.97
N ALA A 96 17.53 4.27 7.93
CA ALA A 96 18.79 3.90 8.56
C ALA A 96 18.90 4.57 9.94
N GLU A 97 18.79 3.79 11.01
CA GLU A 97 18.98 4.29 12.38
C GLU A 97 20.39 4.89 12.58
N ALA A 98 21.43 4.19 12.10
CA ALA A 98 22.83 4.56 12.32
C ALA A 98 23.21 5.96 11.82
N THR A 99 22.51 6.46 10.79
CA THR A 99 22.70 7.79 10.21
C THR A 99 21.51 8.72 10.41
N ASN A 100 20.42 8.22 11.02
CA ASN A 100 19.12 8.88 11.13
C ASN A 100 18.70 9.46 9.78
N GLN A 101 18.58 8.61 8.77
CA GLN A 101 18.34 9.01 7.38
C GLN A 101 17.25 8.14 6.76
N ILE A 102 16.22 8.79 6.21
CA ILE A 102 15.23 8.14 5.36
C ILE A 102 15.75 8.13 3.92
N TYR A 103 15.67 6.98 3.28
CA TYR A 103 15.92 6.77 1.86
C TYR A 103 14.58 6.53 1.18
N LEU A 104 14.28 7.26 0.10
CA LEU A 104 13.06 7.06 -0.69
C LEU A 104 13.43 6.68 -2.11
N ALA A 105 12.76 5.65 -2.64
CA ALA A 105 12.85 5.31 -4.04
C ALA A 105 12.34 6.47 -4.90
N LYS A 106 13.07 6.78 -5.97
CA LYS A 106 12.63 7.78 -6.94
C LYS A 106 11.30 7.43 -7.61
N ASP A 107 11.00 6.13 -7.75
CA ASP A 107 9.87 5.61 -8.51
C ASP A 107 8.52 6.03 -7.92
N ILE A 108 8.42 6.07 -6.58
CA ILE A 108 7.22 6.54 -5.87
C ILE A 108 6.99 8.06 -5.98
N LEU A 109 7.95 8.81 -6.53
CA LEU A 109 7.88 10.28 -6.68
C LEU A 109 7.54 10.74 -8.10
N THR A 110 7.10 9.83 -8.97
CA THR A 110 6.86 10.10 -10.40
C THR A 110 5.50 10.70 -10.74
N GLY A 111 4.66 10.99 -9.73
CA GLY A 111 3.48 11.84 -9.90
C GLY A 111 2.12 11.14 -10.02
N SER A 112 2.07 9.81 -10.06
CA SER A 112 0.83 9.06 -10.30
C SER A 112 0.03 8.76 -9.02
N ASN A 113 0.67 8.62 -7.86
CA ASN A 113 0.00 8.19 -6.62
C ASN A 113 0.53 8.91 -5.36
N VAL A 114 0.01 10.12 -5.10
CA VAL A 114 0.38 10.92 -3.92
C VAL A 114 0.12 10.16 -2.62
N ASN A 115 -1.01 9.44 -2.51
CA ASN A 115 -1.39 8.78 -1.26
C ASN A 115 -0.45 7.63 -0.89
N GLN A 116 0.07 6.93 -1.90
CA GLN A 116 1.04 5.88 -1.68
C GLN A 116 2.39 6.47 -1.25
N ALA A 117 2.88 7.52 -1.92
CA ALA A 117 4.08 8.22 -1.47
C ALA A 117 3.94 8.77 -0.04
N VAL A 118 2.77 9.29 0.33
CA VAL A 118 2.47 9.70 1.73
C VAL A 118 2.53 8.51 2.69
N SER A 119 1.98 7.35 2.31
CA SER A 119 2.01 6.15 3.16
C SER A 119 3.43 5.67 3.41
N VAL A 120 4.26 5.61 2.37
CA VAL A 120 5.68 5.23 2.49
C VAL A 120 6.42 6.22 3.38
N VAL A 121 6.29 7.52 3.14
CA VAL A 121 6.99 8.52 3.97
C VAL A 121 6.57 8.44 5.44
N LEU A 122 5.29 8.17 5.73
CA LEU A 122 4.82 8.03 7.10
C LEU A 122 5.35 6.79 7.79
N GLU A 123 5.51 5.69 7.06
CA GLU A 123 6.10 4.45 7.53
C GLU A 123 7.56 4.65 7.92
N GLU A 124 8.35 5.26 7.04
CA GLU A 124 9.74 5.60 7.33
C GLU A 124 9.90 6.61 8.48
N ILE A 125 8.92 7.52 8.63
CA ILE A 125 8.85 8.37 9.81
C ILE A 125 8.58 7.52 11.05
N GLY A 126 7.68 6.55 11.00
CA GLY A 126 7.39 5.59 12.06
C GLY A 126 8.65 4.89 12.56
N HIS A 127 9.40 4.25 11.66
CA HIS A 127 10.70 3.64 11.95
C HIS A 127 11.67 4.66 12.56
N SER A 128 11.70 5.91 12.06
CA SER A 128 12.58 6.95 12.61
C SER A 128 12.20 7.44 14.01
N ILE A 129 10.95 7.24 14.43
CA ILE A 129 10.44 7.65 15.75
C ILE A 129 10.70 6.58 16.80
N ASP A 130 10.66 5.30 16.45
CA ASP A 130 10.87 4.21 17.39
C ASP A 130 12.15 4.34 18.25
N PRO A 131 13.36 4.50 17.67
CA PRO A 131 14.60 4.62 18.45
C PRO A 131 14.69 5.93 19.26
N ARG A 132 13.77 6.88 19.03
CA ARG A 132 13.66 8.10 19.85
C ARG A 132 12.86 7.82 21.11
N LEU A 133 11.79 7.05 20.99
CA LEU A 133 10.86 6.74 22.07
C LEU A 133 11.33 5.55 22.91
N ASN A 134 11.87 4.53 22.25
CA ASN A 134 12.34 3.28 22.84
C ASN A 134 13.87 3.22 22.97
N SER A 135 14.34 2.34 23.86
CA SER A 135 15.78 2.01 24.02
C SER A 135 16.22 0.77 23.25
N SER A 136 15.25 0.05 22.71
CA SER A 136 15.41 -1.15 21.91
C SER A 136 14.35 -1.09 20.83
N ASP A 137 14.72 -1.56 19.65
CA ASP A 137 13.83 -1.69 18.52
C ASP A 137 12.52 -2.42 18.88
N SER A 138 11.42 -1.88 18.36
CA SER A 138 10.11 -2.52 18.44
C SER A 138 10.09 -3.79 17.59
N LEU A 139 9.19 -4.73 17.87
CA LEU A 139 9.13 -5.98 17.13
C LEU A 139 8.18 -5.88 15.94
N GLY A 140 8.65 -6.36 14.79
CA GLY A 140 7.88 -6.39 13.56
C GLY A 140 7.99 -5.05 12.81
N ASP A 141 7.06 -4.80 11.90
CA ASP A 141 7.02 -3.56 11.12
C ASP A 141 6.21 -2.49 11.88
N GLU A 142 6.86 -1.83 12.86
CA GLU A 142 6.25 -0.75 13.62
C GLU A 142 5.99 0.51 12.77
N GLY A 143 6.76 0.67 11.68
CA GLY A 143 6.59 1.72 10.69
C GLY A 143 5.24 1.63 10.00
N GLU A 144 4.89 0.46 9.45
CA GLU A 144 3.64 0.26 8.71
C GLU A 144 2.45 0.40 9.67
N ILE A 145 2.56 -0.15 10.88
CA ILE A 145 1.54 0.04 11.93
C ILE A 145 1.35 1.54 12.21
N PHE A 146 2.44 2.29 12.39
CA PHE A 146 2.41 3.74 12.62
C PHE A 146 1.76 4.49 11.44
N SER A 147 2.14 4.17 10.20
CA SER A 147 1.58 4.77 8.99
C SER A 147 0.08 4.55 8.88
N ASN A 148 -0.40 3.35 9.22
CA ASN A 148 -1.82 3.03 9.20
C ASN A 148 -2.62 3.83 10.24
N ILE A 149 -2.15 3.92 11.49
CA ILE A 149 -2.87 4.67 12.55
C ILE A 149 -2.88 6.18 12.30
N VAL A 150 -1.78 6.76 11.79
CA VAL A 150 -1.71 8.19 11.44
C VAL A 150 -2.68 8.55 10.32
N GLN A 151 -2.90 7.60 9.39
CA GLN A 151 -3.86 7.73 8.31
C GLN A 151 -5.32 7.41 8.73
N GLY A 152 -5.55 7.04 9.99
CA GLY A 152 -6.87 6.65 10.50
C GLY A 152 -7.40 5.34 9.93
N LYS A 153 -6.53 4.48 9.39
CA LYS A 153 -6.89 3.15 8.90
C LYS A 153 -7.11 2.22 10.09
N VAL A 154 -8.11 1.35 9.98
CA VAL A 154 -8.41 0.34 11.01
C VAL A 154 -7.77 -0.97 10.59
N LEU A 155 -6.79 -1.42 11.36
CA LEU A 155 -6.17 -2.73 11.18
C LEU A 155 -6.97 -3.81 11.89
N SER A 156 -7.16 -4.96 11.24
CA SER A 156 -7.73 -6.14 11.90
C SER A 156 -6.74 -6.74 12.91
N PRO A 157 -7.21 -7.53 13.90
CA PRO A 157 -6.31 -8.26 14.79
C PRO A 157 -5.30 -9.15 14.06
N GLU A 158 -5.70 -9.76 12.94
CA GLU A 158 -4.83 -10.59 12.12
C GLU A 158 -3.75 -9.78 11.39
N GLN A 159 -4.09 -8.59 10.89
CA GLN A 159 -3.14 -7.66 10.28
C GLN A 159 -2.12 -7.18 11.31
N ILE A 160 -2.58 -6.75 12.48
CA ILE A 160 -1.69 -6.34 13.58
C ILE A 160 -0.75 -7.48 13.96
N GLN A 161 -1.25 -8.71 14.06
CA GLN A 161 -0.42 -9.86 14.42
C GLN A 161 0.60 -10.20 13.34
N THR A 162 0.27 -9.99 12.07
CA THR A 162 1.19 -10.19 10.94
C THR A 162 2.30 -9.15 10.98
N LEU A 163 1.94 -7.86 11.05
CA LEU A 163 2.90 -6.74 11.10
C LEU A 163 3.83 -6.86 12.30
N LYS A 164 3.32 -7.22 13.49
CA LYS A 164 4.14 -7.44 14.70
C LYS A 164 5.13 -8.62 14.62
N THR A 165 5.14 -9.35 13.51
CA THR A 165 6.06 -10.46 13.27
C THR A 165 6.83 -10.32 11.96
N ASP A 166 6.58 -9.25 11.19
CA ASP A 166 7.23 -9.01 9.92
C ASP A 166 8.52 -8.23 10.16
N ASP A 167 9.66 -8.87 9.97
CA ASP A 167 10.98 -8.25 10.11
C ASP A 167 11.42 -7.82 8.71
N ASP A 168 11.29 -6.52 8.46
CA ASP A 168 11.58 -5.85 7.20
C ASP A 168 13.01 -5.29 7.13
N ALA A 169 13.82 -5.53 8.17
CA ALA A 169 15.22 -5.15 8.20
C ALA A 169 16.04 -5.84 7.09
N ALA A 170 16.83 -5.07 6.35
CA ALA A 170 17.79 -5.60 5.40
C ALA A 170 19.09 -4.82 5.35
N VAL A 171 20.15 -5.52 4.91
CA VAL A 171 21.45 -4.91 4.60
C VAL A 171 21.50 -4.57 3.13
N VAL A 172 21.79 -3.30 2.82
CA VAL A 172 22.00 -2.77 1.47
C VAL A 172 23.40 -2.17 1.35
N ILE A 173 23.87 -1.94 0.13
CA ILE A 173 25.14 -1.25 -0.13
C ILE A 173 24.85 0.13 -0.67
N LEU A 174 25.07 1.16 0.15
CA LEU A 174 24.86 2.56 -0.22
C LEU A 174 26.19 3.31 -0.19
N ASP A 175 26.53 3.97 -1.29
CA ASP A 175 27.80 4.69 -1.45
C ASP A 175 29.06 3.81 -1.17
N GLY A 176 28.93 2.49 -1.33
CA GLY A 176 30.00 1.51 -1.11
C GLY A 176 30.11 0.95 0.31
N GLU A 177 29.22 1.36 1.23
CA GLU A 177 29.17 0.90 2.62
C GLU A 177 27.93 0.03 2.89
N ASN A 178 28.06 -0.94 3.79
CA ASN A 178 26.90 -1.72 4.25
C ASN A 178 26.05 -0.86 5.20
N VAL A 179 24.78 -0.68 4.86
CA VAL A 179 23.80 0.06 5.67
C VAL A 179 22.64 -0.89 5.99
N VAL A 180 22.22 -0.91 7.26
CA VAL A 180 20.99 -1.61 7.70
C VAL A 180 19.83 -0.64 7.54
N LEU A 181 18.77 -1.07 6.89
CA LEU A 181 17.52 -0.34 6.72
C LEU A 181 16.38 -1.16 7.30
N GLU A 182 15.49 -0.52 8.08
CA GLU A 182 14.08 -0.91 8.13
C GLU A 182 13.46 -0.45 6.81
N MET A 183 12.64 -1.27 6.15
CA MET A 183 12.25 -1.05 4.76
C MET A 183 10.75 -1.17 4.56
N ASN A 184 10.14 -0.18 3.89
CA ASN A 184 8.81 -0.36 3.34
C ASN A 184 8.75 -1.43 2.24
N LEU A 185 8.51 -2.68 2.62
CA LEU A 185 8.32 -3.82 1.72
C LEU A 185 6.84 -4.19 1.66
N GLN A 186 6.07 -3.57 0.76
CA GLN A 186 4.72 -4.02 0.48
C GLN A 186 4.73 -5.40 -0.19
N SER A 187 4.14 -6.35 0.52
CA SER A 187 3.75 -7.68 0.06
C SER A 187 4.92 -8.61 -0.27
N ASP A 188 5.13 -9.59 0.60
CA ASP A 188 5.90 -10.80 0.26
C ASP A 188 5.24 -11.50 -0.94
N TRP A 189 5.81 -11.33 -2.13
CA TRP A 189 5.59 -12.26 -3.22
C TRP A 189 6.74 -13.26 -3.34
N ASN A 190 6.36 -14.50 -3.55
CA ASN A 190 7.28 -15.62 -3.54
C ASN A 190 7.19 -16.32 -4.89
N VAL A 191 8.34 -16.54 -5.52
CA VAL A 191 8.46 -17.53 -6.61
C VAL A 191 9.16 -18.75 -6.03
N TRP A 192 8.45 -19.87 -5.97
CA TRP A 192 8.97 -21.10 -5.36
C TRP A 192 9.11 -22.26 -6.36
N ARG A 193 8.74 -22.04 -7.63
CA ARG A 193 8.96 -23.01 -8.71
C ARG A 193 9.33 -22.33 -10.00
N TYR A 194 10.32 -22.92 -10.64
CA TYR A 194 10.73 -22.60 -11.99
C TYR A 194 10.80 -23.88 -12.81
N ASP A 195 10.55 -23.78 -14.11
CA ASP A 195 10.68 -24.87 -15.06
C ASP A 195 11.52 -24.36 -16.23
N ASP A 196 12.70 -24.92 -16.46
CA ASP A 196 13.60 -24.58 -17.56
C ASP A 196 13.28 -25.48 -18.76
N TRP A 197 12.45 -24.99 -19.67
CA TRP A 197 12.00 -25.75 -20.85
C TRP A 197 13.08 -25.90 -21.92
N ARG A 198 14.25 -25.24 -21.79
CA ARG A 198 15.41 -25.49 -22.66
C ARG A 198 16.03 -26.86 -22.36
N ASN A 199 16.06 -27.22 -21.08
CA ASN A 199 16.66 -28.44 -20.58
C ASN A 199 15.56 -29.47 -20.29
N LYS A 200 15.06 -30.11 -21.35
CA LYS A 200 13.98 -31.13 -21.33
C LYS A 200 14.35 -32.45 -20.64
N GLU A 201 15.17 -32.43 -19.59
CA GLU A 201 15.58 -33.66 -18.92
C GLU A 201 14.48 -34.22 -18.01
N SER A 202 13.43 -33.47 -17.62
CA SER A 202 12.25 -34.05 -16.94
C SER A 202 11.03 -33.09 -16.84
N ASP A 203 9.80 -33.63 -16.77
CA ASP A 203 8.51 -32.90 -16.57
C ASP A 203 8.36 -32.27 -15.15
N PHE A 204 9.45 -31.93 -14.48
CA PHE A 204 9.44 -31.54 -13.06
C PHE A 204 9.74 -30.05 -12.89
N TRP A 205 8.77 -29.33 -12.33
CA TRP A 205 9.01 -28.01 -11.74
C TRP A 205 10.10 -28.11 -10.68
N TYR A 206 11.23 -27.43 -10.88
CA TYR A 206 12.33 -27.39 -9.94
C TYR A 206 12.03 -26.35 -8.85
N GLN A 207 12.31 -26.73 -7.60
CA GLN A 207 12.50 -25.75 -6.53
C GLN A 207 13.94 -25.26 -6.68
N PRO A 208 14.19 -23.98 -6.99
CA PRO A 208 15.55 -23.45 -6.95
C PRO A 208 16.14 -23.66 -5.55
N ASN A 209 17.46 -23.67 -5.46
CA ASN A 209 18.16 -23.75 -4.18
C ASN A 209 17.87 -22.47 -3.37
N GLY A 210 16.78 -22.49 -2.61
CA GLY A 210 16.19 -21.33 -1.96
C GLY A 210 14.93 -20.87 -2.69
N ASN A 211 13.81 -20.76 -1.96
CA ASN A 211 12.75 -19.86 -2.39
C ASN A 211 13.41 -18.50 -2.58
N THR A 212 13.48 -17.98 -3.81
CA THR A 212 13.78 -16.57 -3.99
C THR A 212 12.53 -15.84 -3.54
N ILE A 213 12.47 -15.55 -2.24
CA ILE A 213 11.59 -14.52 -1.72
C ILE A 213 12.03 -13.27 -2.48
N GLN A 214 11.22 -12.87 -3.47
CA GLN A 214 11.46 -11.62 -4.15
C GLN A 214 10.63 -10.61 -3.37
N LYS A 215 11.28 -10.00 -2.36
CA LYS A 215 10.70 -8.86 -1.66
C LYS A 215 10.89 -7.63 -2.52
N GLY A 216 9.86 -6.80 -2.64
CA GLY A 216 9.98 -5.53 -3.34
C GLY A 216 8.63 -4.92 -3.65
N ASN A 217 8.62 -3.62 -3.91
CA ASN A 217 7.42 -2.90 -4.29
C ASN A 217 7.30 -2.83 -5.80
N ARG A 218 6.06 -2.74 -6.28
CA ARG A 218 5.86 -2.42 -7.69
C ARG A 218 6.36 -1.00 -7.98
N PRO A 219 7.02 -0.75 -9.12
CA PRO A 219 7.50 0.60 -9.48
C PRO A 219 6.38 1.63 -9.62
N ASP A 220 5.17 1.18 -9.96
CA ASP A 220 3.97 2.02 -10.05
C ASP A 220 3.28 2.26 -8.71
N GLY A 221 3.77 1.57 -7.67
CA GLY A 221 3.31 1.73 -6.31
C GLY A 221 1.92 1.21 -6.00
N LYS A 222 1.40 0.34 -6.86
CA LYS A 222 0.16 -0.38 -6.59
C LYS A 222 0.47 -1.65 -5.81
N ASP A 223 -0.49 -2.12 -5.03
CA ASP A 223 -0.45 -3.48 -4.49
C ASP A 223 -0.41 -4.46 -5.67
N GLY A 224 0.44 -5.47 -5.59
CA GLY A 224 0.61 -6.37 -6.72
C GLY A 224 1.83 -7.26 -6.66
N ILE A 225 2.24 -7.74 -7.83
CA ILE A 225 3.45 -8.51 -8.09
C ILE A 225 4.13 -7.84 -9.29
N TYR A 226 5.41 -7.49 -9.17
CA TYR A 226 6.21 -7.02 -10.31
C TYR A 226 7.56 -7.73 -10.34
N ILE A 227 7.82 -8.42 -11.45
CA ILE A 227 9.08 -9.12 -11.69
C ILE A 227 9.51 -8.84 -13.12
N ASN A 228 10.76 -8.45 -13.30
CA ASN A 228 11.35 -8.18 -14.61
C ASN A 228 12.71 -8.86 -14.70
N TRP A 229 12.80 -9.90 -15.53
CA TRP A 229 14.03 -10.62 -15.82
C TRP A 229 14.82 -10.02 -16.99
N GLY A 230 14.30 -8.98 -17.65
CA GLY A 230 14.93 -8.36 -18.81
C GLY A 230 14.96 -9.30 -20.01
N LEU A 231 16.03 -9.24 -20.82
CA LEU A 231 16.23 -10.08 -22.01
C LEU A 231 16.73 -11.51 -21.68
N GLY A 232 16.37 -12.03 -20.52
CA GLY A 232 16.95 -13.26 -20.00
C GLY A 232 15.97 -14.09 -19.19
N SER A 233 16.45 -15.26 -18.77
CA SER A 233 15.73 -16.19 -17.90
C SER A 233 16.25 -16.12 -16.46
N PRO A 234 15.46 -16.55 -15.47
CA PRO A 234 15.89 -16.68 -14.07
C PRO A 234 17.05 -17.65 -13.82
N PHE A 235 17.55 -18.31 -14.87
CA PHE A 235 18.58 -19.35 -14.78
C PHE A 235 19.94 -18.92 -15.36
N ASP A 236 20.03 -17.74 -15.97
CA ASP A 236 21.25 -17.27 -16.63
C ASP A 236 21.75 -15.95 -16.03
N ASP A 237 22.64 -16.04 -15.03
CA ASP A 237 23.24 -14.88 -14.35
C ASP A 237 24.07 -13.95 -15.28
N SER A 238 24.28 -14.30 -16.55
CA SER A 238 25.23 -13.63 -17.46
C SER A 238 24.67 -13.12 -18.80
N ASN A 239 23.35 -13.13 -19.05
CA ASN A 239 22.79 -12.85 -20.39
C ASN A 239 22.49 -11.35 -20.67
N ILE A 240 23.47 -10.45 -20.47
CA ILE A 240 23.36 -9.01 -20.82
C ILE A 240 24.15 -8.64 -22.10
N SER A 241 24.38 -9.58 -23.00
CA SER A 241 24.89 -9.21 -24.33
C SER A 241 24.29 -10.08 -25.42
N ASP A 242 23.71 -9.39 -26.39
CA ASP A 242 23.51 -9.78 -27.79
C ASP A 242 22.67 -11.03 -28.13
N GLY A 243 21.38 -10.94 -27.82
CA GLY A 243 20.33 -11.20 -28.82
C GLY A 243 19.73 -12.60 -28.85
N ASN A 244 18.43 -12.66 -28.56
CA ASN A 244 17.52 -13.74 -28.95
C ASN A 244 17.90 -15.14 -28.44
N ASN A 245 18.51 -15.19 -27.26
CA ASN A 245 18.62 -16.46 -26.55
C ASN A 245 17.22 -16.89 -26.09
N SER A 246 17.02 -18.20 -26.13
CA SER A 246 15.76 -18.87 -25.89
C SER A 246 15.39 -18.76 -24.40
N ASP A 247 14.47 -17.88 -23.99
CA ASP A 247 14.02 -17.70 -22.59
C ASP A 247 12.94 -18.69 -22.19
N TYR A 248 12.99 -19.93 -22.68
CA TYR A 248 11.92 -20.90 -22.52
C TYR A 248 11.85 -21.35 -21.06
N PHE A 249 10.99 -20.71 -20.28
CA PHE A 249 10.77 -21.07 -18.90
C PHE A 249 9.33 -20.84 -18.47
N ALA A 250 8.95 -21.49 -17.38
CA ALA A 250 7.74 -21.15 -16.64
C ALA A 250 8.04 -20.91 -15.17
N VAL A 251 7.27 -20.02 -14.55
CA VAL A 251 7.35 -19.67 -13.14
C VAL A 251 6.00 -19.86 -12.47
N GLN A 252 6.05 -20.20 -11.19
CA GLN A 252 4.90 -20.17 -10.31
C GLN A 252 5.24 -19.42 -9.03
N GLY A 253 4.37 -18.48 -8.68
CA GLY A 253 4.48 -17.74 -7.45
C GLY A 253 3.14 -17.30 -6.88
N ALA A 254 3.20 -16.56 -5.79
CA ALA A 254 2.05 -15.93 -5.17
C ALA A 254 2.45 -14.76 -4.30
N ALA A 255 1.52 -13.82 -4.15
CA ALA A 255 1.50 -12.82 -3.09
C ALA A 255 0.40 -13.15 -2.08
N TYR A 256 0.50 -12.58 -0.89
CA TYR A 256 -0.60 -12.51 0.06
C TYR A 256 -1.12 -11.08 0.11
N ALA A 257 -2.45 -10.93 0.01
CA ALA A 257 -3.10 -9.63 -0.01
C ALA A 257 -4.42 -9.72 0.74
N ASP A 258 -4.76 -8.65 1.47
CA ASP A 258 -6.05 -8.56 2.16
C ASP A 258 -7.10 -7.96 1.24
N PHE A 259 -8.28 -8.61 1.20
CA PHE A 259 -9.43 -8.11 0.46
C PHE A 259 -10.65 -8.02 1.36
N GLU A 260 -11.52 -7.04 1.07
CA GLU A 260 -12.77 -6.80 1.78
C GLU A 260 -13.96 -7.41 1.04
N ALA A 261 -14.77 -8.23 1.73
CA ALA A 261 -15.95 -8.87 1.16
C ALA A 261 -16.87 -7.87 0.44
N GLY A 262 -17.28 -8.19 -0.79
CA GLY A 262 -18.22 -7.37 -1.55
C GLY A 262 -17.65 -6.10 -2.18
N LYS A 263 -16.38 -5.74 -1.91
CA LYS A 263 -15.67 -4.68 -2.62
C LYS A 263 -15.09 -5.23 -3.91
N THR A 264 -15.28 -4.55 -5.04
CA THR A 264 -14.65 -4.99 -6.29
C THR A 264 -13.24 -4.43 -6.38
N TYR A 265 -12.31 -5.26 -6.80
CA TYR A 265 -10.92 -4.94 -7.07
C TYR A 265 -10.65 -5.12 -8.56
N LYS A 266 -10.04 -4.12 -9.17
CA LYS A 266 -9.58 -4.16 -10.54
C LYS A 266 -8.17 -4.70 -10.57
N PHE A 267 -7.99 -5.85 -11.19
CA PHE A 267 -6.70 -6.45 -11.49
C PHE A 267 -6.22 -5.98 -12.85
N THR A 268 -5.07 -5.34 -12.92
CA THR A 268 -4.37 -5.08 -14.18
C THR A 268 -3.26 -6.10 -14.32
N VAL A 269 -3.36 -6.96 -15.34
CA VAL A 269 -2.47 -8.10 -15.56
C VAL A 269 -1.73 -7.90 -16.87
N ASN A 270 -0.42 -8.06 -16.84
CA ASN A 270 0.47 -8.09 -17.98
C ASN A 270 1.58 -9.11 -17.75
N ALA A 271 2.05 -9.72 -18.83
CA ALA A 271 3.17 -10.64 -18.79
C ALA A 271 3.81 -10.71 -20.16
N ASP A 272 5.07 -11.11 -20.19
CA ASP A 272 5.75 -11.53 -21.40
C ASP A 272 6.13 -13.00 -21.18
N ASN A 273 5.51 -13.98 -21.86
CA ASN A 273 4.45 -13.88 -22.89
C ASN A 273 3.04 -14.23 -22.36
N GLY A 274 2.93 -15.14 -21.39
CA GLY A 274 1.64 -15.70 -20.96
C GLY A 274 1.50 -15.82 -19.45
N ILE A 275 0.28 -15.65 -18.95
CA ILE A 275 0.01 -15.72 -17.51
C ILE A 275 -1.37 -16.31 -17.15
N ILE A 276 -1.47 -16.90 -15.97
CA ILE A 276 -2.70 -17.30 -15.28
C ILE A 276 -2.63 -16.68 -13.89
N VAL A 277 -3.73 -16.05 -13.44
CA VAL A 277 -3.84 -15.43 -12.11
C VAL A 277 -5.12 -15.91 -11.42
N THR A 278 -5.00 -16.24 -10.13
CA THR A 278 -6.13 -16.63 -9.27
C THR A 278 -5.97 -16.03 -7.87
N ALA A 279 -7.06 -15.80 -7.16
CA ALA A 279 -7.08 -15.38 -5.77
C ALA A 279 -7.98 -16.31 -4.96
N ARG A 280 -7.46 -16.86 -3.86
CA ARG A 280 -8.23 -17.71 -2.93
C ARG A 280 -7.97 -17.29 -1.50
N PRO A 281 -8.91 -17.44 -0.56
CA PRO A 281 -8.59 -17.23 0.85
C PRO A 281 -7.41 -18.12 1.26
N LYS A 282 -6.46 -17.58 2.04
CA LYS A 282 -5.18 -18.22 2.38
C LYS A 282 -5.32 -19.69 2.79
N ASP A 283 -6.32 -19.98 3.62
CA ASP A 283 -6.57 -21.31 4.21
C ASP A 283 -7.69 -22.10 3.51
N GLN A 284 -8.15 -21.66 2.35
CA GLN A 284 -9.23 -22.30 1.61
C GLN A 284 -8.80 -22.77 0.21
N LYS A 285 -9.55 -23.72 -0.33
CA LYS A 285 -9.36 -24.19 -1.70
C LYS A 285 -9.84 -23.13 -2.68
N LEU A 286 -9.17 -23.03 -3.83
CA LEU A 286 -9.61 -22.18 -4.93
C LEU A 286 -11.01 -22.59 -5.38
N THR A 287 -11.89 -21.61 -5.53
CA THR A 287 -13.21 -21.73 -6.16
C THR A 287 -13.19 -21.00 -7.51
N LEU A 288 -14.23 -21.18 -8.32
CA LEU A 288 -14.32 -20.51 -9.63
C LEU A 288 -14.38 -18.97 -9.50
N ASN A 289 -14.94 -18.45 -8.41
CA ASN A 289 -14.97 -17.01 -8.12
C ASN A 289 -13.57 -16.42 -7.91
N GLY A 290 -12.61 -17.28 -7.53
CA GLY A 290 -11.21 -16.91 -7.38
C GLY A 290 -10.40 -16.90 -8.67
N VAL A 291 -10.99 -17.22 -9.82
CA VAL A 291 -10.25 -17.25 -11.09
C VAL A 291 -10.31 -15.87 -11.75
N ILE A 292 -9.15 -15.21 -11.88
CA ILE A 292 -9.05 -13.81 -12.35
C ILE A 292 -8.84 -13.77 -13.87
N THR A 293 -7.86 -14.52 -14.37
CA THR A 293 -7.61 -14.66 -15.83
C THR A 293 -8.62 -15.62 -16.48
N PRO A 294 -8.72 -15.66 -17.83
CA PRO A 294 -9.73 -16.45 -18.52
C PRO A 294 -9.78 -17.94 -18.14
N TYR A 295 -10.99 -18.47 -18.05
CA TYR A 295 -11.29 -19.86 -17.74
C TYR A 295 -12.31 -20.43 -18.71
N ASP A 296 -12.04 -21.60 -19.27
CA ASP A 296 -13.02 -22.33 -20.09
C ASP A 296 -13.92 -23.15 -19.16
N THR A 297 -15.15 -22.66 -18.96
CA THR A 297 -16.16 -23.34 -18.12
C THR A 297 -16.73 -24.60 -18.75
N VAL A 298 -16.64 -24.75 -20.08
CA VAL A 298 -17.12 -25.94 -20.79
C VAL A 298 -16.12 -27.07 -20.66
N GLN A 299 -14.83 -26.76 -20.81
CA GLN A 299 -13.74 -27.75 -20.71
C GLN A 299 -13.18 -27.89 -19.30
N ASN A 300 -13.63 -27.05 -18.36
CA ASN A 300 -13.15 -26.98 -16.99
C ASN A 300 -11.62 -26.82 -16.93
N LYS A 301 -11.11 -25.81 -17.64
CA LYS A 301 -9.67 -25.61 -17.88
C LYS A 301 -9.28 -24.14 -17.78
N TYR A 302 -8.16 -23.87 -17.11
CA TYR A 302 -7.50 -22.56 -17.14
C TYR A 302 -6.97 -22.24 -18.53
N LEU A 303 -7.21 -21.03 -19.01
CA LEU A 303 -6.68 -20.54 -20.27
C LEU A 303 -5.56 -19.55 -19.98
N TRP A 304 -4.46 -19.69 -20.72
CA TRP A 304 -3.37 -18.71 -20.68
C TRP A 304 -3.87 -17.38 -21.22
N GLN A 305 -3.72 -16.33 -20.42
CA GLN A 305 -3.84 -14.97 -20.91
C GLN A 305 -2.52 -14.63 -21.61
N GLN A 306 -2.57 -14.54 -22.94
CA GLN A 306 -1.40 -14.28 -23.80
C GLN A 306 -1.31 -12.80 -24.20
N TYR A 307 -0.08 -12.30 -24.26
CA TYR A 307 0.27 -10.96 -24.71
C TYR A 307 1.09 -11.04 -26.01
N ASP A 308 1.03 -9.98 -26.81
CA ASP A 308 1.76 -9.85 -28.06
C ASP A 308 3.02 -9.02 -27.81
N ASP A 309 4.19 -9.59 -28.08
CA ASP A 309 5.50 -8.96 -27.91
C ASP A 309 5.60 -7.63 -28.69
N ASN A 310 4.81 -7.48 -29.76
CA ASN A 310 4.80 -6.26 -30.59
C ASN A 310 3.87 -5.17 -30.04
N ASN A 311 2.97 -5.51 -29.11
CA ASN A 311 2.02 -4.58 -28.50
C ASN A 311 1.48 -5.13 -27.15
N PRO A 312 2.32 -5.19 -26.10
CA PRO A 312 1.91 -5.73 -24.82
C PRO A 312 0.94 -4.74 -24.14
N GLN A 313 -0.35 -5.00 -24.30
CA GLN A 313 -1.41 -4.24 -23.64
C GLN A 313 -1.87 -5.03 -22.42
N ALA A 314 -1.67 -4.45 -21.24
CA ALA A 314 -2.21 -4.99 -20.00
C ALA A 314 -3.73 -5.19 -20.11
N LYS A 315 -4.23 -6.25 -19.49
CA LYS A 315 -5.66 -6.57 -19.45
C LYS A 315 -6.21 -6.36 -18.06
N GLU A 316 -7.42 -5.81 -18.02
CA GLU A 316 -8.13 -5.56 -16.77
C GLU A 316 -9.15 -6.67 -16.49
N TYR A 317 -9.19 -7.11 -15.24
CA TYR A 317 -10.12 -8.11 -14.71
C TYR A 317 -10.73 -7.59 -13.42
N ASN A 318 -11.98 -7.97 -13.13
CA ASN A 318 -12.63 -7.63 -11.87
C ASN A 318 -12.64 -8.85 -10.95
N PHE A 319 -12.27 -8.64 -9.70
CA PHE A 319 -12.34 -9.63 -8.64
C PHE A 319 -13.16 -9.07 -7.49
N THR A 320 -14.15 -9.83 -7.02
CA THR A 320 -14.96 -9.46 -5.86
C THR A 320 -14.87 -10.62 -4.85
N PRO A 321 -14.13 -10.46 -3.74
CA PRO A 321 -14.03 -11.47 -2.70
C PRO A 321 -15.40 -11.69 -2.04
N ASP A 322 -15.69 -12.95 -1.71
CA ASP A 322 -16.90 -13.39 -1.02
C ASP A 322 -16.79 -13.29 0.51
N GLN A 323 -15.56 -13.20 1.03
CA GLN A 323 -15.27 -13.00 2.44
C GLN A 323 -14.09 -12.03 2.65
N THR A 324 -14.09 -11.32 3.79
CA THR A 324 -12.99 -10.44 4.18
C THR A 324 -11.85 -11.28 4.76
N GLY A 325 -10.62 -10.93 4.44
CA GLY A 325 -9.42 -11.50 5.05
C GLY A 325 -8.28 -11.64 4.05
N THR A 326 -7.26 -12.38 4.45
CA THR A 326 -6.07 -12.60 3.62
C THR A 326 -6.33 -13.64 2.55
N TYR A 327 -6.04 -13.27 1.31
CA TYR A 327 -6.05 -14.13 0.15
C TYR A 327 -4.62 -14.40 -0.30
N ARG A 328 -4.44 -15.59 -0.86
CA ARG A 328 -3.29 -15.95 -1.66
C ARG A 328 -3.61 -15.67 -3.12
N VAL A 329 -2.89 -14.73 -3.72
CA VAL A 329 -2.95 -14.40 -5.14
C VAL A 329 -1.88 -15.22 -5.86
N ASP A 330 -2.29 -16.32 -6.45
CA ASP A 330 -1.44 -17.26 -7.19
C ASP A 330 -1.27 -16.80 -8.64
N PHE A 331 -0.04 -16.93 -9.17
CA PHE A 331 0.23 -16.79 -10.59
C PHE A 331 1.07 -17.94 -11.15
N TRP A 332 0.84 -18.21 -12.43
CA TRP A 332 1.72 -18.99 -13.29
C TRP A 332 2.03 -18.15 -14.51
N SER A 333 3.29 -18.05 -14.90
CA SER A 333 3.69 -17.34 -16.11
C SER A 333 4.68 -18.17 -16.91
N TYR A 334 4.73 -17.96 -18.22
CA TYR A 334 5.77 -18.52 -19.07
C TYR A 334 6.30 -17.46 -20.02
N ASP A 335 7.57 -17.63 -20.36
CA ASP A 335 8.25 -16.91 -21.43
C ASP A 335 8.80 -17.93 -22.43
N VAL A 336 8.93 -17.49 -23.69
CA VAL A 336 9.42 -18.28 -24.82
C VAL A 336 10.65 -17.61 -25.40
N THR A 337 10.59 -16.29 -25.64
CA THR A 337 11.67 -15.48 -26.20
C THR A 337 11.45 -14.01 -25.87
N GLY A 338 12.54 -13.29 -25.60
CA GLY A 338 12.53 -11.84 -25.67
C GLY A 338 12.70 -11.21 -24.30
N ASN A 339 11.88 -10.22 -23.97
CA ASN A 339 11.90 -9.66 -22.62
C ASN A 339 11.00 -10.53 -21.74
N ALA A 340 11.37 -10.79 -20.50
CA ALA A 340 10.58 -11.63 -19.62
C ALA A 340 10.11 -10.82 -18.41
N SER A 341 8.79 -10.77 -18.20
CA SER A 341 8.22 -10.02 -17.06
C SER A 341 6.86 -10.55 -16.60
N VAL A 342 6.58 -10.34 -15.32
CA VAL A 342 5.27 -10.53 -14.69
C VAL A 342 4.88 -9.21 -14.03
N ASP A 343 3.71 -8.70 -14.40
CA ASP A 343 3.17 -7.45 -13.89
C ASP A 343 1.69 -7.65 -13.56
N ILE A 344 1.38 -7.81 -12.28
CA ILE A 344 0.01 -7.92 -11.75
C ILE A 344 -0.18 -6.82 -10.73
N SER A 345 -1.14 -5.91 -10.91
CA SER A 345 -1.58 -5.00 -9.84
C SER A 345 -3.04 -5.22 -9.52
N TRP A 346 -3.44 -4.87 -8.30
CA TRP A 346 -4.84 -4.79 -7.90
C TRP A 346 -5.12 -3.50 -7.14
N GLU A 347 -6.29 -2.91 -7.41
CA GLU A 347 -6.75 -1.72 -6.70
C GLU A 347 -8.26 -1.79 -6.51
N PRO A 348 -8.81 -1.31 -5.37
CA PRO A 348 -10.25 -1.26 -5.20
C PRO A 348 -10.87 -0.36 -6.28
N THR A 349 -11.91 -0.84 -6.96
CA THR A 349 -12.71 0.01 -7.84
C THR A 349 -13.47 1.01 -6.98
N ILE A 350 -13.35 2.29 -7.29
CA ILE A 350 -14.23 3.32 -6.72
C ILE A 350 -15.65 2.98 -7.20
N PRO A 351 -16.65 2.81 -6.32
CA PRO A 351 -18.03 2.61 -6.76
C PRO A 351 -18.43 3.78 -7.67
N ASP A 352 -19.13 3.51 -8.77
CA ASP A 352 -19.70 4.52 -9.69
C ASP A 352 -20.63 5.56 -9.01
N SER A 353 -20.79 5.51 -7.69
CA SER A 353 -21.53 6.46 -6.87
C SER A 353 -20.66 7.37 -5.99
N ALA A 354 -19.33 7.27 -6.05
CA ALA A 354 -18.42 8.28 -5.50
C ALA A 354 -17.83 9.10 -6.65
N THR A 355 -18.70 9.70 -7.46
CA THR A 355 -18.34 10.98 -8.07
C THR A 355 -18.08 11.90 -6.87
N THR A 356 -16.82 12.27 -6.65
CA THR A 356 -16.53 13.48 -5.91
C THR A 356 -17.40 14.57 -6.53
N ILE A 357 -18.48 14.95 -5.86
CA ILE A 357 -19.15 16.19 -6.17
C ILE A 357 -18.09 17.23 -5.90
N SER A 358 -17.47 17.75 -6.97
CA SER A 358 -16.67 18.96 -6.88
C SER A 358 -17.65 20.03 -6.42
N ASN A 359 -17.63 20.29 -5.13
CA ASN A 359 -18.49 21.23 -4.43
C ASN A 359 -18.04 22.67 -4.70
N SER A 360 -17.74 22.97 -5.96
CA SER A 360 -17.36 24.28 -6.46
C SER A 360 -18.42 24.73 -7.45
N ALA A 361 -19.36 25.54 -6.96
CA ALA A 361 -20.26 26.28 -7.82
C ALA A 361 -19.63 27.65 -8.13
N THR A 362 -19.61 28.06 -9.38
CA THR A 362 -19.22 29.43 -9.76
C THR A 362 -20.47 30.25 -10.05
N VAL A 363 -20.58 31.43 -9.45
CA VAL A 363 -21.56 32.43 -9.86
C VAL A 363 -20.88 33.46 -10.75
N THR A 364 -21.43 33.66 -11.95
CA THR A 364 -20.97 34.67 -12.88
C THR A 364 -21.74 35.96 -12.68
N LYS A 365 -21.04 37.08 -12.53
CA LYS A 365 -21.63 38.42 -12.56
C LYS A 365 -20.89 39.26 -13.59
N GLY A 366 -21.49 39.45 -14.76
CA GLY A 366 -20.79 40.06 -15.90
C GLY A 366 -19.73 39.11 -16.46
N SER A 367 -18.53 39.61 -16.70
CA SER A 367 -17.39 38.83 -17.25
C SER A 367 -16.50 38.18 -16.20
N GLU A 368 -16.83 38.29 -14.91
CA GLU A 368 -16.04 37.70 -13.81
C GLU A 368 -16.78 36.52 -13.18
N SER A 369 -16.02 35.45 -12.90
CA SER A 369 -16.47 34.24 -12.19
C SER A 369 -15.90 34.23 -10.79
N TYR A 370 -16.75 34.01 -9.79
CA TYR A 370 -16.36 33.85 -8.39
C TYR A 370 -16.64 32.42 -7.92
N PRO A 371 -15.65 31.71 -7.35
CA PRO A 371 -15.87 30.38 -6.78
C PRO A 371 -16.62 30.49 -5.45
N ILE A 372 -17.57 29.59 -5.23
CA ILE A 372 -18.26 29.39 -3.95
C ILE A 372 -17.82 28.02 -3.41
N ASP A 373 -17.22 28.01 -2.22
CA ASP A 373 -16.96 26.79 -1.46
C ASP A 373 -18.19 26.49 -0.58
N ILE A 374 -18.77 25.30 -0.74
CA ILE A 374 -19.94 24.83 0.01
C ILE A 374 -19.56 23.80 1.10
N SER A 375 -18.29 23.72 1.47
CA SER A 375 -17.79 22.83 2.52
C SER A 375 -18.30 23.12 3.93
N GLU A 376 -18.80 24.33 4.22
CA GLU A 376 -19.14 24.76 5.59
C GLU A 376 -20.57 24.47 6.10
N ASN A 377 -21.46 23.79 5.35
CA ASN A 377 -22.88 23.69 5.76
C ASN A 377 -23.51 22.28 5.77
N LEU A 378 -22.75 21.27 6.20
CA LEU A 378 -23.31 19.96 6.59
C LEU A 378 -23.17 19.72 8.09
N GLN A 379 -23.72 20.61 8.91
CA GLN A 379 -24.04 20.27 10.30
C GLN A 379 -25.39 19.54 10.32
N MET A 380 -25.37 18.20 10.29
CA MET A 380 -26.58 17.43 10.56
C MET A 380 -27.04 17.71 12.00
N PRO A 381 -28.30 18.11 12.24
CA PRO A 381 -28.80 18.27 13.61
C PRO A 381 -28.87 16.90 14.30
N SER A 382 -28.40 16.86 15.55
CA SER A 382 -28.43 15.70 16.43
C SER A 382 -29.83 15.07 16.50
N ILE A 383 -29.88 13.73 16.41
CA ILE A 383 -31.08 12.92 16.65
C ILE A 383 -31.66 13.30 18.02
N ALA A 384 -32.79 14.01 18.00
CA ALA A 384 -33.63 14.19 19.17
C ALA A 384 -34.34 12.86 19.44
N THR A 385 -34.06 12.28 20.60
CA THR A 385 -34.81 11.18 21.22
C THR A 385 -36.30 11.49 21.21
N PHE A 386 -37.06 10.83 20.33
CA PHE A 386 -38.52 10.78 20.46
C PHE A 386 -38.87 9.68 21.46
N GLY A 387 -39.23 10.12 22.66
CA GLY A 387 -39.82 9.27 23.69
C GLY A 387 -41.13 8.66 23.18
N ILE A 388 -41.21 7.34 23.27
CA ILE A 388 -42.45 6.59 23.05
C ILE A 388 -43.31 6.79 24.30
N SER A 389 -44.11 7.85 24.31
CA SER A 389 -45.15 8.03 25.32
C SER A 389 -46.35 7.15 24.95
N SER A 390 -46.49 6.01 25.63
CA SER A 390 -47.71 5.22 25.65
C SER A 390 -48.78 5.96 26.46
N THR A 391 -49.64 6.73 25.79
CA THR A 391 -50.93 7.14 26.38
C THR A 391 -52.03 6.23 25.85
N PRO A 392 -52.94 5.73 26.72
CA PRO A 392 -54.01 4.83 26.30
C PRO A 392 -55.12 5.58 25.57
N VAL A 393 -55.73 4.91 24.58
CA VAL A 393 -56.96 5.34 23.93
C VAL A 393 -58.10 5.40 24.97
N PRO A 394 -58.80 6.53 25.16
CA PRO A 394 -59.95 6.58 26.05
C PRO A 394 -61.16 5.87 25.42
N ALA A 395 -61.76 4.97 26.19
CA ALA A 395 -62.98 4.27 25.83
C ALA A 395 -64.18 5.24 25.74
N SER A 396 -65.02 5.03 24.73
CA SER A 396 -66.28 5.74 24.53
C SER A 396 -67.20 5.68 25.76
N PRO A 397 -68.02 6.74 25.99
CA PRO A 397 -68.91 6.81 27.14
C PRO A 397 -70.07 5.82 27.00
N LYS A 398 -70.31 5.00 28.03
CA LYS A 398 -71.62 4.39 28.25
C LYS A 398 -72.40 5.24 29.24
N VAL A 399 -73.60 5.58 28.77
CA VAL A 399 -74.67 6.27 29.47
C VAL A 399 -75.23 5.40 30.61
N THR A 400 -75.63 6.12 31.65
CA THR A 400 -76.35 5.85 32.90
C THR A 400 -77.26 4.61 33.00
N ASP A 401 -77.37 4.02 34.19
CA ASP A 401 -78.51 4.22 35.09
C ASP A 401 -78.42 3.33 36.35
N SER A 402 -78.83 3.93 37.49
CA SER A 402 -79.20 3.37 38.80
C SER A 402 -78.19 2.57 39.62
#